data_AF-A0A954PX18-F1
#
_entry.id   AF-A0A954PX18-F1
#
_cell.length_a   1.000
_cell.length_b   1.000
_cell.length_c   1.000
_cell.angle_alpha   90.00
_cell.angle_beta   90.00
_cell.angle_gamma   90.00
#
_symmetry.space_group_name_H-M   'P 1'
#
loop_
_entity.id
_entity.type
_entity.pdbx_description
1 polymer ?
#
loop_
_entity_poly.entity_id
_entity_poly.type
_entity_poly.pdbx_seq_one_letter_code
_entity_poly.pdbx_strand_id
1 'polypeptide(L)'
;MRNQFHSSFVIALTALAMFCSGCGDLIPPRPPINRVVDEPMPQQAESANGQTGVADANETSPAGPFEGDWSAWYVHRFGSQVVGATEFGVTTSVDPTQLLATPTEVRYHKDEQMIFRSGRTSFVRHVVLTSVETLEGTVKDIQTVIDTGPVSSQIRGTRVNDRISIKTSGAATGNDRLIECPGTTRGMFAVEQTLRRRVIGKGETRRLNVLLPSLDAIGVVELHCVGDASVAMLDGNYRLLREVEVTTFRDANLIDSYIVWVTGEGVIEKMLRPELRLESFHTDHVSARTLFTNEDLSAVTVHASGALRVDAEPTQVAFVIGQRSESPMREDPGQDRELAIPPVANQAVRQIEEGLQVLVSTAAPSAIPSTADSTTADSTTAGSPSADGFQRDDSAPSSADASASKLIDIDHASVTRMAESIGDLPRRSLASELAHLTQNDLSLFPQGELRSASAIIRSGKAGVIDHAVVLAALLRARQIPARVAIGLSRSVPADTGGDRVTMKLAGWVVASIDGKWVTIDPMSARFNRADQLCLSRPEDDAKLRDAVASVMRRLMDINIEVRGATYE
;
A
#
# COMPACT_ATOMS: atom_id res chain seq x y z
N MET A 1 -32.21 2.56 -23.99
CA MET A 1 -31.16 3.60 -23.87
C MET A 1 -30.83 3.86 -22.39
N ARG A 2 -30.33 2.83 -21.71
CA ARG A 2 -29.84 2.87 -20.33
C ARG A 2 -28.82 1.73 -20.27
N ASN A 3 -27.55 2.06 -20.39
CA ASN A 3 -26.37 1.24 -20.11
C ASN A 3 -25.15 1.98 -20.66
N GLN A 4 -24.41 2.65 -19.77
CA GLN A 4 -22.97 2.94 -19.88
C GLN A 4 -22.60 3.88 -18.72
N PHE A 5 -22.32 3.31 -17.55
CA PHE A 5 -21.55 3.97 -16.49
C PHE A 5 -21.01 2.87 -15.57
N HIS A 6 -19.96 2.18 -16.01
CA HIS A 6 -19.12 1.35 -15.15
C HIS A 6 -17.68 1.79 -15.37
N SER A 7 -17.22 2.63 -14.43
CA SER A 7 -15.87 3.16 -14.36
C SER A 7 -14.91 2.06 -13.96
N SER A 8 -13.81 1.97 -14.72
CA SER A 8 -12.65 1.14 -14.49
C SER A 8 -12.06 1.38 -13.10
N PHE A 9 -11.92 0.32 -12.32
CA PHE A 9 -11.20 0.34 -11.04
C PHE A 9 -10.57 -1.02 -10.83
N VAL A 10 -9.46 -1.26 -11.53
CA VAL A 10 -8.65 -2.47 -11.37
C VAL A 10 -7.17 -2.06 -11.55
N ILE A 11 -6.53 -1.86 -10.39
CA ILE A 11 -5.08 -1.95 -10.14
C ILE A 11 -4.16 -0.96 -10.86
N ALA A 12 -3.79 0.08 -10.11
CA ALA A 12 -2.65 0.96 -10.38
C ALA A 12 -1.29 0.24 -10.17
N LEU A 13 -1.12 -0.91 -10.83
CA LEU A 13 0.18 -1.51 -11.13
C LEU A 13 0.32 -1.81 -12.63
N THR A 14 -0.59 -1.30 -13.47
CA THR A 14 -0.60 -1.57 -14.91
C THR A 14 -1.10 -0.37 -15.71
N ALA A 15 -0.39 0.76 -15.65
CA ALA A 15 -0.41 1.80 -16.67
C ALA A 15 0.64 2.88 -16.33
N LEU A 16 1.91 2.58 -16.56
CA LEU A 16 2.91 3.63 -16.81
C LEU A 16 3.74 3.27 -18.05
N ALA A 17 3.05 2.94 -19.14
CA ALA A 17 3.65 2.83 -20.46
C ALA A 17 3.36 4.13 -21.24
N MET A 18 4.19 5.16 -21.10
CA MET A 18 4.27 6.26 -22.08
C MET A 18 5.68 6.86 -22.16
N PHE A 19 6.28 6.69 -23.34
CA PHE A 19 7.35 7.47 -23.98
C PHE A 19 8.66 7.73 -23.21
N CYS A 20 9.45 6.67 -23.02
CA CYS A 20 10.92 6.80 -22.89
C CYS A 20 11.59 6.29 -24.18
N SER A 21 11.69 7.15 -25.19
CA SER A 21 12.55 6.93 -26.35
C SER A 21 14.02 7.12 -25.91
N GLY A 22 14.63 6.08 -25.32
CA GLY A 22 16.04 6.13 -24.92
C GLY A 22 16.49 5.13 -23.85
N CYS A 23 16.07 3.86 -23.92
CA CYS A 23 16.46 2.82 -22.94
C CYS A 23 17.74 2.05 -23.34
N GLY A 24 18.83 2.75 -23.68
CA GLY A 24 20.11 2.10 -24.04
C GLY A 24 20.97 1.65 -22.85
N ASP A 25 20.83 2.30 -21.68
CA ASP A 25 21.82 2.18 -20.58
C ASP A 25 21.27 1.52 -19.29
N LEU A 26 20.06 0.95 -19.32
CA LEU A 26 19.44 0.39 -18.10
C LEU A 26 19.86 -1.04 -17.77
N ILE A 27 20.40 -1.77 -18.74
CA ILE A 27 20.99 -3.09 -18.51
C ILE A 27 22.48 -2.84 -18.27
N PRO A 28 23.03 -3.15 -17.08
CA PRO A 28 24.45 -2.98 -16.83
C PRO A 28 25.24 -3.74 -17.92
N PRO A 29 26.33 -3.14 -18.45
CA PRO A 29 27.10 -3.75 -19.53
C PRO A 29 27.53 -5.15 -19.13
N ARG A 30 27.23 -6.13 -19.99
CA ARG A 30 27.54 -7.53 -19.75
C ARG A 30 29.05 -7.66 -19.58
N PRO A 31 29.56 -8.17 -18.44
CA PRO A 31 30.97 -8.49 -18.33
C PRO A 31 31.34 -9.44 -19.47
N PRO A 32 32.52 -9.30 -20.10
CA PRO A 32 32.95 -10.28 -21.09
C PRO A 32 32.96 -11.65 -20.42
N ILE A 33 32.12 -12.57 -20.92
CA ILE A 33 32.24 -13.98 -20.58
C ILE A 33 33.63 -14.36 -21.06
N ASN A 34 34.54 -14.69 -20.13
CA ASN A 34 35.86 -15.18 -20.47
C ASN A 34 35.63 -16.35 -21.44
N ARG A 35 35.91 -16.11 -22.73
CA ARG A 35 35.97 -17.18 -23.73
C ARG A 35 37.01 -18.15 -23.19
N VAL A 36 36.57 -19.30 -22.73
CA VAL A 36 37.45 -20.46 -22.63
C VAL A 36 38.04 -20.60 -24.02
N VAL A 37 39.36 -20.44 -24.12
CA VAL A 37 40.10 -20.51 -25.38
C VAL A 37 39.77 -21.88 -25.99
N ASP A 38 39.02 -21.87 -27.08
CA ASP A 38 38.64 -23.09 -27.80
C ASP A 38 39.92 -23.84 -28.18
N GLU A 39 40.10 -25.04 -27.61
CA GLU A 39 40.97 -26.04 -28.22
C GLU A 39 40.45 -26.32 -29.65
N PRO A 40 41.33 -26.42 -30.65
CA PRO A 40 40.91 -26.53 -32.04
C PRO A 40 40.16 -27.84 -32.27
N MET A 41 38.83 -27.76 -32.39
CA MET A 41 38.02 -28.87 -32.89
C MET A 41 38.34 -29.15 -34.37
N PRO A 42 38.34 -30.42 -34.81
CA PRO A 42 38.60 -30.78 -36.19
C PRO A 42 37.48 -30.29 -37.11
N GLN A 43 37.88 -29.72 -38.24
CA GLN A 43 36.99 -29.34 -39.34
C GLN A 43 36.16 -30.54 -39.79
N GLN A 44 34.84 -30.48 -39.58
CA GLN A 44 33.87 -31.32 -40.27
C GLN A 44 33.06 -30.47 -41.26
N ALA A 45 32.89 -31.06 -42.44
CA ALA A 45 32.46 -30.43 -43.68
C ALA A 45 31.01 -29.91 -43.64
N GLU A 46 30.82 -28.85 -44.44
CA GLU A 46 29.55 -28.25 -44.81
C GLU A 46 28.52 -29.27 -45.29
N SER A 47 27.30 -29.21 -44.75
CA SER A 47 26.07 -29.56 -45.46
C SER A 47 24.82 -29.06 -44.74
N ALA A 48 23.87 -28.60 -45.58
CA ALA A 48 22.43 -28.48 -45.37
C ALA A 48 21.89 -27.27 -44.58
N ASN A 49 21.52 -26.27 -45.38
CA ASN A 49 20.27 -25.49 -45.33
C ASN A 49 19.19 -26.10 -44.39
N GLY A 50 19.05 -25.56 -43.19
CA GLY A 50 18.02 -25.94 -42.22
C GLY A 50 17.21 -24.71 -41.83
N GLN A 51 15.98 -24.61 -42.34
CA GLN A 51 14.94 -23.77 -41.75
C GLN A 51 14.77 -24.19 -40.28
N THR A 52 15.24 -23.37 -39.35
CA THR A 52 14.85 -23.43 -37.95
C THR A 52 13.37 -23.04 -37.86
N GLY A 53 12.51 -24.04 -37.98
CA GLY A 53 11.11 -23.91 -37.61
C GLY A 53 11.05 -23.59 -36.11
N VAL A 54 10.70 -22.34 -35.80
CA VAL A 54 10.31 -21.94 -34.44
C VAL A 54 9.03 -22.70 -34.15
N ALA A 55 9.16 -23.84 -33.47
CA ALA A 55 8.02 -24.61 -33.00
C ALA A 55 7.37 -23.80 -31.88
N ASP A 56 6.27 -23.10 -32.20
CA ASP A 56 5.36 -22.49 -31.23
C ASP A 56 4.70 -23.60 -30.41
N ALA A 57 5.42 -24.12 -29.41
CA ALA A 57 4.91 -25.12 -28.50
C ALA A 57 4.06 -24.42 -27.44
N ASN A 58 2.75 -24.37 -27.68
CA ASN A 58 1.79 -23.98 -26.65
C ASN A 58 1.75 -25.09 -25.58
N GLU A 59 2.39 -24.87 -24.43
CA GLU A 59 2.59 -25.89 -23.41
C GLU A 59 1.31 -26.02 -22.56
N THR A 60 0.43 -26.95 -22.94
CA THR A 60 -0.86 -27.15 -22.27
C THR A 60 -0.73 -27.85 -20.92
N SER A 61 0.30 -28.67 -20.73
CA SER A 61 0.56 -29.47 -19.52
C SER A 61 2.01 -29.31 -19.08
N PRO A 62 2.30 -29.32 -17.76
CA PRO A 62 3.65 -29.07 -17.31
C PRO A 62 4.52 -30.30 -17.61
N ALA A 63 5.64 -30.11 -18.29
CA ALA A 63 6.56 -31.20 -18.56
C ALA A 63 7.36 -31.53 -17.28
N GLY A 64 6.98 -32.60 -16.59
CA GLY A 64 7.74 -33.15 -15.45
C GLY A 64 6.93 -33.29 -14.15
N PRO A 65 7.36 -34.19 -13.24
CA PRO A 65 6.73 -34.38 -11.94
C PRO A 65 6.88 -33.13 -11.06
N PHE A 66 5.96 -32.97 -10.12
CA PHE A 66 6.07 -31.97 -9.07
C PHE A 66 7.20 -32.36 -8.09
N GLU A 67 8.05 -31.40 -7.72
CA GLU A 67 9.29 -31.66 -6.97
C GLU A 67 9.11 -31.86 -5.45
N GLY A 68 7.92 -31.53 -4.91
CA GLY A 68 7.64 -31.59 -3.48
C GLY A 68 7.59 -30.20 -2.83
N ASP A 69 7.63 -30.21 -1.50
CA ASP A 69 7.58 -28.99 -0.68
C ASP A 69 8.89 -28.19 -0.80
N TRP A 70 8.79 -26.87 -0.90
CA TRP A 70 9.95 -25.98 -0.92
C TRP A 70 9.61 -24.58 -0.43
N SER A 71 10.63 -23.82 -0.06
CA SER A 71 10.52 -22.39 0.24
C SER A 71 11.67 -21.61 -0.38
N ALA A 72 11.47 -20.32 -0.58
CA ALA A 72 12.49 -19.41 -1.08
C ALA A 72 12.29 -18.01 -0.48
N TRP A 73 13.38 -17.28 -0.25
CA TRP A 73 13.33 -15.91 0.22
C TRP A 73 14.05 -15.00 -0.76
N TYR A 74 13.51 -13.79 -0.95
CA TYR A 74 14.08 -12.79 -1.81
C TYR A 74 14.19 -11.46 -1.07
N VAL A 75 15.25 -10.72 -1.34
CA VAL A 75 15.40 -9.31 -0.95
C VAL A 75 15.31 -8.44 -2.19
N HIS A 76 14.52 -7.38 -2.10
CA HIS A 76 14.29 -6.43 -3.18
C HIS A 76 15.14 -5.17 -3.00
N ARG A 77 15.79 -4.71 -4.07
CA ARG A 77 16.64 -3.53 -4.07
C ARG A 77 16.26 -2.56 -5.18
N PHE A 78 16.30 -1.28 -4.83
CA PHE A 78 16.29 -0.17 -5.77
C PHE A 78 17.64 0.54 -5.66
N GLY A 79 18.53 0.29 -6.64
CA GLY A 79 19.92 0.71 -6.54
C GLY A 79 20.63 0.08 -5.32
N SER A 80 21.23 0.90 -4.47
CA SER A 80 21.92 0.41 -3.26
C SER A 80 20.96 0.08 -2.11
N GLN A 81 19.72 0.58 -2.14
CA GLN A 81 18.81 0.48 -1.01
C GLN A 81 17.97 -0.80 -1.07
N VAL A 82 17.91 -1.54 0.04
CA VAL A 82 16.91 -2.59 0.25
C VAL A 82 15.55 -1.95 0.49
N VAL A 83 14.57 -2.34 -0.31
CA VAL A 83 13.21 -1.78 -0.29
C VAL A 83 12.15 -2.81 0.05
N GLY A 84 12.49 -4.10 0.13
CA GLY A 84 11.50 -5.12 0.44
C GLY A 84 12.09 -6.51 0.64
N ALA A 85 11.22 -7.43 1.05
CA ALA A 85 11.49 -8.86 1.06
C ALA A 85 10.25 -9.66 0.62
N THR A 86 10.48 -10.83 0.06
CA THR A 86 9.42 -11.81 -0.23
C THR A 86 9.78 -13.17 0.34
N GLU A 87 8.82 -13.81 0.98
CA GLU A 87 8.81 -15.23 1.32
C GLU A 87 7.90 -16.00 0.36
N PHE A 88 8.39 -17.12 -0.14
CA PHE A 88 7.63 -18.11 -0.89
C PHE A 88 7.61 -19.43 -0.12
N GLY A 89 6.44 -20.06 -0.06
CA GLY A 89 6.28 -21.39 0.50
C GLY A 89 5.37 -22.24 -0.38
N VAL A 90 5.73 -23.51 -0.53
CA VAL A 90 4.97 -24.49 -1.29
C VAL A 90 4.83 -25.74 -0.44
N THR A 91 3.59 -26.16 -0.21
CA THR A 91 3.28 -27.36 0.56
C THR A 91 2.28 -28.24 -0.18
N THR A 92 2.54 -29.54 -0.17
CA THR A 92 1.59 -30.55 -0.67
C THR A 92 0.48 -30.79 0.34
N SER A 93 -0.73 -31.02 -0.17
CA SER A 93 -1.88 -31.40 0.67
C SER A 93 -2.73 -32.48 0.01
N VAL A 94 -3.45 -33.23 0.85
CA VAL A 94 -4.48 -34.17 0.41
C VAL A 94 -5.80 -33.40 0.36
N ASP A 95 -6.50 -33.46 -0.77
CA ASP A 95 -7.86 -32.94 -0.89
C ASP A 95 -8.75 -33.64 0.14
N PRO A 96 -9.32 -32.94 1.13
CA PRO A 96 -10.10 -33.55 2.20
C PRO A 96 -11.38 -34.24 1.71
N THR A 97 -11.81 -33.97 0.48
CA THR A 97 -12.95 -34.63 -0.14
C THR A 97 -12.58 -35.96 -0.79
N GLN A 98 -11.30 -36.23 -1.00
CA GLN A 98 -10.81 -37.47 -1.61
C GLN A 98 -10.23 -38.39 -0.54
N LEU A 99 -10.68 -39.65 -0.50
CA LEU A 99 -10.22 -40.69 0.43
C LEU A 99 -8.82 -41.26 0.05
N LEU A 100 -8.09 -40.59 -0.83
CA LEU A 100 -6.78 -41.06 -1.31
C LEU A 100 -5.69 -40.70 -0.30
N ALA A 101 -4.75 -41.62 -0.10
CA ALA A 101 -3.60 -41.41 0.79
C ALA A 101 -2.45 -40.61 0.13
N THR A 102 -2.56 -40.30 -1.16
CA THR A 102 -1.55 -39.55 -1.93
C THR A 102 -1.95 -38.08 -2.04
N PRO A 103 -0.99 -37.13 -1.92
CA PRO A 103 -1.27 -35.72 -2.18
C PRO A 103 -1.88 -35.54 -3.57
N THR A 104 -2.91 -34.71 -3.65
CA THR A 104 -3.62 -34.38 -4.90
C THR A 104 -3.61 -32.88 -5.18
N GLU A 105 -3.14 -32.09 -4.22
CA GLU A 105 -3.11 -30.63 -4.27
C GLU A 105 -1.75 -30.08 -3.82
N VAL A 106 -1.47 -28.89 -4.30
CA VAL A 106 -0.34 -28.06 -3.89
C VAL A 106 -0.87 -26.70 -3.46
N ARG A 107 -0.45 -26.25 -2.29
CA ARG A 107 -0.70 -24.91 -1.77
C ARG A 107 0.56 -24.08 -1.93
N TYR A 108 0.45 -23.04 -2.73
CA TYR A 108 1.45 -22.00 -2.84
C TYR A 108 1.10 -20.83 -1.93
N HIS A 109 2.11 -20.22 -1.34
CA HIS A 109 2.04 -19.05 -0.49
C HIS A 109 3.14 -18.07 -0.89
N LYS A 110 2.77 -16.79 -1.00
CA LYS A 110 3.70 -15.68 -1.16
C LYS A 110 3.36 -14.61 -0.13
N ASP A 111 4.34 -14.16 0.64
CA ASP A 111 4.24 -13.02 1.53
C ASP A 111 5.32 -11.99 1.11
N GLU A 112 4.90 -10.88 0.53
CA GLU A 112 5.77 -9.84 -0.02
C GLU A 112 5.52 -8.51 0.66
N GLN A 113 6.59 -7.89 1.15
CA GLN A 113 6.55 -6.55 1.74
C GLN A 113 7.53 -5.66 0.99
N MET A 114 7.05 -4.50 0.53
CA MET A 114 7.89 -3.57 -0.23
C MET A 114 7.51 -2.11 0.03
N ILE A 115 8.53 -1.27 0.17
CA ILE A 115 8.43 0.17 0.28
C ILE A 115 8.33 0.76 -1.12
N PHE A 116 7.21 1.42 -1.39
CA PHE A 116 6.98 2.17 -2.61
C PHE A 116 7.19 3.66 -2.36
N ARG A 117 7.70 4.35 -3.38
CA ARG A 117 7.84 5.81 -3.38
C ARG A 117 7.08 6.37 -4.59
N SER A 118 6.10 7.24 -4.32
CA SER A 118 5.36 7.98 -5.33
C SER A 118 5.57 9.48 -5.10
N GLY A 119 6.51 10.05 -5.85
CA GLY A 119 6.96 11.43 -5.71
C GLY A 119 7.53 11.75 -4.32
N ARG A 120 6.71 12.34 -3.44
CA ARG A 120 7.13 12.79 -2.08
C ARG A 120 6.53 11.91 -0.98
N THR A 121 5.74 10.93 -1.36
CA THR A 121 5.06 10.01 -0.45
C THR A 121 5.73 8.66 -0.55
N SER A 122 5.99 8.03 0.58
CA SER A 122 6.39 6.63 0.63
C SER A 122 5.47 5.84 1.53
N PHE A 123 5.20 4.60 1.15
CA PHE A 123 4.31 3.72 1.88
C PHE A 123 4.74 2.28 1.68
N VAL A 124 4.37 1.43 2.62
CA VAL A 124 4.59 -0.01 2.48
C VAL A 124 3.37 -0.63 1.83
N ARG A 125 3.67 -1.54 0.91
CA ARG A 125 2.70 -2.47 0.35
C ARG A 125 3.02 -3.86 0.89
N HIS A 126 2.03 -4.52 1.46
CA HIS A 126 2.10 -5.91 1.90
C HIS A 126 1.14 -6.73 1.05
N VAL A 127 1.66 -7.76 0.39
CA VAL A 127 0.90 -8.66 -0.46
C VAL A 127 1.02 -10.07 0.09
N VAL A 128 -0.09 -10.61 0.57
CA VAL A 128 -0.21 -12.01 0.95
C VAL A 128 -1.05 -12.72 -0.09
N LEU A 129 -0.49 -13.76 -0.69
CA LEU A 129 -1.12 -14.53 -1.75
C LEU A 129 -1.09 -16.00 -1.39
N THR A 130 -2.20 -16.68 -1.61
CA THR A 130 -2.29 -18.13 -1.56
C THR A 130 -2.97 -18.66 -2.82
N SER A 131 -2.44 -19.73 -3.39
CA SER A 131 -3.02 -20.45 -4.52
C SER A 131 -3.09 -21.94 -4.18
N VAL A 132 -4.26 -22.56 -4.31
CA VAL A 132 -4.45 -24.00 -4.21
C VAL A 132 -4.62 -24.53 -5.63
N GLU A 133 -3.75 -25.43 -6.04
CA GLU A 133 -3.67 -25.95 -7.40
C GLU A 133 -3.58 -27.48 -7.39
N THR A 134 -3.94 -28.14 -8.50
CA THR A 134 -3.63 -29.57 -8.68
C THR A 134 -2.13 -29.77 -8.90
N LEU A 135 -1.65 -31.02 -8.79
CA LEU A 135 -0.26 -31.35 -9.13
C LEU A 135 0.09 -31.03 -10.60
N GLU A 136 -0.90 -30.97 -11.47
CA GLU A 136 -0.78 -30.56 -12.87
C GLU A 136 -0.80 -29.03 -13.04
N GLY A 137 -0.92 -28.24 -11.97
CA GLY A 137 -0.90 -26.77 -11.98
C GLY A 137 -2.24 -26.11 -12.34
N THR A 138 -3.35 -26.84 -12.24
CA THR A 138 -4.70 -26.29 -12.47
C THR A 138 -5.19 -25.59 -11.21
N VAL A 139 -5.55 -24.31 -11.31
CA VAL A 139 -6.04 -23.52 -10.16
C VAL A 139 -7.38 -24.03 -9.65
N LYS A 140 -7.49 -24.27 -8.34
CA LYS A 140 -8.76 -24.55 -7.64
C LYS A 140 -9.25 -23.34 -6.86
N ASP A 141 -8.39 -22.73 -6.05
CA ASP A 141 -8.74 -21.60 -5.20
C ASP A 141 -7.57 -20.61 -5.11
N ILE A 142 -7.89 -19.32 -5.06
CA ILE A 142 -6.91 -18.26 -4.86
C ILE A 142 -7.43 -17.26 -3.85
N GLN A 143 -6.49 -16.71 -3.08
CA GLN A 143 -6.75 -15.57 -2.24
C GLN A 143 -5.56 -14.62 -2.32
N THR A 144 -5.83 -13.34 -2.47
CA THR A 144 -4.82 -12.27 -2.41
C THR A 144 -5.32 -11.21 -1.44
N VAL A 145 -4.49 -10.81 -0.50
CA VAL A 145 -4.70 -9.65 0.38
C VAL A 145 -3.60 -8.67 0.04
N ILE A 146 -3.99 -7.44 -0.30
CA ILE A 146 -3.08 -6.35 -0.63
C ILE A 146 -3.37 -5.19 0.31
N ASP A 147 -2.43 -4.94 1.20
CA ASP A 147 -2.42 -3.75 2.05
C ASP A 147 -1.49 -2.71 1.42
N THR A 148 -1.98 -1.48 1.28
CA THR A 148 -1.24 -0.33 0.75
C THR A 148 -1.38 0.81 1.74
N GLY A 149 -0.39 0.94 2.63
CA GLY A 149 -0.56 1.69 3.87
C GLY A 149 -1.80 1.19 4.62
N PRO A 150 -2.74 2.06 5.01
CA PRO A 150 -3.93 1.69 5.77
C PRO A 150 -5.09 1.14 4.90
N VAL A 151 -4.92 1.07 3.58
CA VAL A 151 -5.97 0.59 2.67
C VAL A 151 -5.74 -0.88 2.37
N SER A 152 -6.74 -1.71 2.66
CA SER A 152 -6.71 -3.13 2.34
C SER A 152 -7.65 -3.45 1.19
N SER A 153 -7.26 -4.41 0.36
CA SER A 153 -8.12 -5.05 -0.63
C SER A 153 -7.91 -6.56 -0.60
N GLN A 154 -8.99 -7.30 -0.77
CA GLN A 154 -8.97 -8.75 -0.81
C GLN A 154 -9.58 -9.23 -2.11
N ILE A 155 -8.91 -10.16 -2.76
CA ILE A 155 -9.37 -10.86 -3.95
C ILE A 155 -9.49 -12.33 -3.57
N ARG A 156 -10.64 -12.95 -3.83
CA ARG A 156 -10.85 -14.40 -3.69
C ARG A 156 -11.36 -14.96 -4.99
N GLY A 157 -10.81 -16.07 -5.44
CA GLY A 157 -11.20 -16.73 -6.66
C GLY A 157 -11.39 -18.21 -6.42
N THR A 158 -12.59 -18.73 -6.67
CA THR A 158 -12.85 -20.17 -6.55
C THR A 158 -13.29 -20.72 -7.89
N ARG A 159 -12.64 -21.80 -8.33
CA ARG A 159 -12.95 -22.46 -9.59
C ARG A 159 -14.21 -23.32 -9.44
N VAL A 160 -15.12 -23.18 -10.40
CA VAL A 160 -16.32 -23.99 -10.54
C VAL A 160 -16.41 -24.40 -12.02
N ASN A 161 -16.14 -25.68 -12.30
CA ASN A 161 -15.96 -26.22 -13.66
C ASN A 161 -14.83 -25.49 -14.42
N ASP A 162 -15.07 -25.06 -15.66
CA ASP A 162 -14.14 -24.28 -16.49
C ASP A 162 -14.32 -22.77 -16.33
N ARG A 163 -14.73 -22.34 -15.14
CA ARG A 163 -14.87 -20.93 -14.80
C ARG A 163 -14.32 -20.66 -13.42
N ILE A 164 -13.82 -19.46 -13.20
CA ILE A 164 -13.42 -18.99 -11.88
C ILE A 164 -14.28 -17.80 -11.47
N SER A 165 -14.87 -17.88 -10.28
CA SER A 165 -15.63 -16.80 -9.67
C SER A 165 -14.68 -15.96 -8.84
N ILE A 166 -14.33 -14.77 -9.32
CA ILE A 166 -13.50 -13.80 -8.60
C ILE A 166 -14.41 -12.83 -7.85
N LYS A 167 -14.12 -12.63 -6.57
CA LYS A 167 -14.75 -11.64 -5.70
C LYS A 167 -13.68 -10.71 -5.17
N THR A 168 -13.86 -9.42 -5.39
CA THR A 168 -12.98 -8.39 -4.85
C THR A 168 -13.72 -7.63 -3.76
N SER A 169 -13.08 -7.35 -2.62
CA SER A 169 -13.64 -6.54 -1.52
C SER A 169 -12.60 -5.53 -1.01
N GLY A 170 -13.07 -4.40 -0.45
CA GLY A 170 -12.21 -3.35 0.11
C GLY A 170 -12.33 -2.00 -0.59
N ALA A 171 -11.29 -1.60 -1.33
CA ALA A 171 -10.97 -0.20 -1.68
C ALA A 171 -11.95 0.56 -2.61
N ALA A 172 -12.77 -0.14 -3.38
CA ALA A 172 -13.90 0.42 -4.13
C ALA A 172 -14.80 -0.75 -4.53
N THR A 173 -16.05 -0.75 -4.05
CA THR A 173 -17.20 -1.55 -4.51
C THR A 173 -16.88 -2.99 -4.95
N GLY A 174 -17.29 -3.96 -4.14
CA GLY A 174 -17.05 -5.36 -4.48
C GLY A 174 -17.72 -5.75 -5.79
N ASN A 175 -16.91 -6.31 -6.69
CA ASN A 175 -17.37 -6.88 -7.95
C ASN A 175 -17.18 -8.39 -7.89
N ASP A 176 -18.27 -9.10 -8.15
CA ASP A 176 -18.23 -10.54 -8.43
C ASP A 176 -18.15 -10.69 -9.95
N ARG A 177 -17.10 -11.35 -10.43
CA ARG A 177 -16.86 -11.62 -11.85
C ARG A 177 -16.68 -13.10 -12.08
N LEU A 178 -17.25 -13.59 -13.18
CA LEU A 178 -17.06 -14.96 -13.64
C LEU A 178 -16.20 -14.92 -14.89
N ILE A 179 -15.05 -15.59 -14.83
CA ILE A 179 -14.07 -15.62 -15.93
C ILE A 179 -14.01 -17.04 -16.47
N GLU A 180 -14.05 -17.19 -17.79
CA GLU A 180 -13.79 -18.48 -18.43
C GLU A 180 -12.35 -18.88 -18.15
N CYS A 181 -12.16 -20.04 -17.54
CA CYS A 181 -10.87 -20.52 -17.06
C CYS A 181 -10.70 -21.98 -17.52
N PRO A 182 -10.20 -22.19 -18.75
CA PRO A 182 -9.95 -23.53 -19.28
C PRO A 182 -9.06 -24.37 -18.34
N GLY A 183 -9.18 -25.70 -18.40
CA GLY A 183 -8.37 -26.65 -17.61
C GLY A 183 -6.86 -26.44 -17.72
N THR A 184 -6.38 -25.85 -18.81
CA THR A 184 -4.96 -25.55 -19.05
C THR A 184 -4.48 -24.24 -18.42
N THR A 185 -5.37 -23.46 -17.80
CA THR A 185 -5.03 -22.18 -17.16
C THR A 185 -4.28 -22.42 -15.86
N ARG A 186 -3.10 -21.82 -15.76
CA ARG A 186 -2.21 -21.89 -14.62
C ARG A 186 -2.51 -20.81 -13.58
N GLY A 187 -2.05 -21.06 -12.37
CA GLY A 187 -2.06 -20.06 -11.31
C GLY A 187 -0.92 -19.06 -11.43
N MET A 188 -0.85 -18.15 -10.47
CA MET A 188 0.12 -17.04 -10.47
C MET A 188 1.58 -17.50 -10.33
N PHE A 189 1.80 -18.77 -9.95
CA PHE A 189 3.12 -19.38 -9.79
C PHE A 189 3.56 -20.16 -11.04
N ALA A 190 2.92 -19.92 -12.19
CA ALA A 190 3.16 -20.65 -13.43
C ALA A 190 4.63 -20.59 -13.88
N VAL A 191 5.30 -19.46 -13.67
CA VAL A 191 6.69 -19.25 -14.09
C VAL A 191 7.63 -20.13 -13.26
N GLU A 192 7.53 -20.08 -11.94
CA GLU A 192 8.31 -20.89 -11.01
C GLU A 192 8.07 -22.39 -11.25
N GLN A 193 6.79 -22.78 -11.41
CA GLN A 193 6.43 -24.16 -11.71
C GLN A 193 7.06 -24.65 -13.02
N THR A 194 6.98 -23.83 -14.07
CA THR A 194 7.47 -24.20 -15.40
C THR A 194 8.98 -24.36 -15.42
N LEU A 195 9.69 -23.44 -14.76
CA LEU A 195 11.16 -23.45 -14.72
C LEU A 195 11.71 -24.60 -13.86
N ARG A 196 11.11 -24.86 -12.69
CA ARG A 196 11.53 -25.94 -11.77
C ARG A 196 11.26 -27.35 -12.30
N ARG A 197 10.14 -27.55 -13.01
CA ARG A 197 9.83 -28.88 -13.59
C ARG A 197 10.70 -29.21 -14.79
N ARG A 198 10.99 -28.21 -15.62
CA ARG A 198 11.87 -28.35 -16.78
C ARG A 198 12.57 -27.03 -17.06
N VAL A 199 13.87 -26.95 -16.80
CA VAL A 199 14.64 -25.76 -17.15
C VAL A 199 14.51 -25.46 -18.64
N ILE A 200 14.31 -24.20 -18.98
CA ILE A 200 14.19 -23.73 -20.36
C ILE A 200 15.55 -23.81 -21.07
N GLY A 201 15.58 -24.35 -22.29
CA GLY A 201 16.78 -24.46 -23.11
C GLY A 201 17.11 -23.14 -23.81
N LYS A 202 18.38 -22.93 -24.20
CA LYS A 202 18.79 -21.73 -24.94
C LYS A 202 17.98 -21.57 -26.24
N GLY A 203 17.37 -20.40 -26.44
CA GLY A 203 16.51 -20.07 -27.58
C GLY A 203 15.10 -20.68 -27.52
N GLU A 204 14.78 -21.49 -26.52
CA GLU A 204 13.42 -22.02 -26.32
C GLU A 204 12.49 -20.89 -25.87
N THR A 205 11.26 -20.91 -26.41
CA THR A 205 10.16 -20.05 -25.99
C THR A 205 9.01 -20.90 -25.47
N ARG A 206 8.38 -20.49 -24.36
CA ARG A 206 7.19 -21.13 -23.79
C ARG A 206 6.08 -20.12 -23.60
N ARG A 207 4.84 -20.55 -23.84
CA ARG A 207 3.64 -19.74 -23.62
C ARG A 207 2.70 -20.44 -22.65
N LEU A 208 2.25 -19.68 -21.65
CA LEU A 208 1.42 -20.17 -20.56
C LEU A 208 0.17 -19.28 -20.45
N ASN A 209 -1.01 -19.89 -20.42
CA ASN A 209 -2.22 -19.18 -20.01
C ASN A 209 -2.21 -19.07 -18.48
N VAL A 210 -2.23 -17.84 -17.95
CA VAL A 210 -2.10 -17.60 -16.52
C VAL A 210 -3.27 -16.75 -16.05
N LEU A 211 -3.87 -17.17 -14.94
CA LEU A 211 -4.84 -16.34 -14.24
C LEU A 211 -4.13 -15.11 -13.66
N LEU A 212 -4.63 -13.92 -13.96
CA LEU A 212 -4.18 -12.63 -13.44
C LEU A 212 -5.28 -12.06 -12.54
N PRO A 213 -5.37 -12.46 -11.25
CA PRO A 213 -6.49 -12.10 -10.37
C PRO A 213 -6.58 -10.60 -10.16
N SER A 214 -5.42 -9.96 -10.09
CA SER A 214 -5.24 -8.53 -10.04
C SER A 214 -5.89 -7.78 -11.22
N LEU A 215 -6.08 -8.43 -12.38
CA LEU A 215 -6.68 -7.81 -13.57
C LEU A 215 -8.09 -8.33 -13.88
N ASP A 216 -8.62 -9.21 -13.04
CA ASP A 216 -9.82 -10.01 -13.29
C ASP A 216 -9.81 -10.64 -14.69
N ALA A 217 -8.67 -11.19 -15.12
CA ALA A 217 -8.49 -11.69 -16.48
C ALA A 217 -7.57 -12.91 -16.55
N ILE A 218 -7.57 -13.57 -17.70
CA ILE A 218 -6.50 -14.50 -18.11
C ILE A 218 -5.56 -13.75 -19.03
N GLY A 219 -4.27 -13.88 -18.77
CA GLY A 219 -3.22 -13.41 -19.65
C GLY A 219 -2.39 -14.55 -20.23
N VAL A 220 -1.46 -14.18 -21.10
CA VAL A 220 -0.45 -15.08 -21.63
C VAL A 220 0.91 -14.64 -21.08
N VAL A 221 1.59 -15.55 -20.39
CA VAL A 221 3.00 -15.36 -20.00
C VAL A 221 3.87 -16.07 -21.02
N GLU A 222 4.78 -15.33 -21.64
CA GLU A 222 5.79 -15.82 -22.55
C GLU A 222 7.15 -15.82 -21.86
N LEU A 223 7.83 -16.96 -21.87
CA LEU A 223 9.20 -17.12 -21.39
C LEU A 223 10.10 -17.34 -22.59
N HIS A 224 11.13 -16.51 -22.77
CA HIS A 224 12.13 -16.66 -23.81
C HIS A 224 13.53 -16.78 -23.20
N CYS A 225 14.22 -17.88 -23.47
CA CYS A 225 15.56 -18.10 -22.94
C CYS A 225 16.63 -17.55 -23.88
N VAL A 226 17.35 -16.52 -23.41
CA VAL A 226 18.42 -15.87 -24.19
C VAL A 226 19.68 -16.75 -24.21
N GLY A 227 20.00 -17.39 -23.09
CA GLY A 227 21.20 -18.21 -22.91
C GLY A 227 21.80 -18.04 -21.52
N ASP A 228 23.08 -18.38 -21.36
CA ASP A 228 23.75 -18.23 -20.08
C ASP A 228 24.41 -16.84 -19.97
N ALA A 229 24.38 -16.24 -18.78
CA ALA A 229 24.88 -14.92 -18.47
C ALA A 229 25.68 -14.93 -17.15
N SER A 230 26.72 -14.09 -17.07
CA SER A 230 27.44 -13.83 -15.82
C SER A 230 26.73 -12.71 -15.05
N VAL A 231 26.17 -13.05 -13.90
CA VAL A 231 25.24 -12.20 -13.15
C VAL A 231 25.83 -11.84 -11.80
N ALA A 232 25.90 -10.53 -11.50
CA ALA A 232 26.26 -10.05 -10.17
C ALA A 232 25.15 -10.35 -9.15
N MET A 233 25.51 -11.00 -8.06
CA MET A 233 24.65 -11.39 -6.95
C MET A 233 24.68 -10.36 -5.82
N LEU A 234 23.88 -10.59 -4.78
CA LEU A 234 23.73 -9.67 -3.65
C LEU A 234 25.05 -9.42 -2.90
N ASP A 235 25.90 -10.44 -2.81
CA ASP A 235 27.22 -10.41 -2.17
C ASP A 235 28.31 -9.78 -3.05
N GLY A 236 27.96 -9.35 -4.27
CA GLY A 236 28.89 -8.78 -5.25
C GLY A 236 29.66 -9.83 -6.07
N ASN A 237 29.51 -11.13 -5.77
CA ASN A 237 30.10 -12.19 -6.58
C ASN A 237 29.31 -12.40 -7.87
N TYR A 238 29.95 -12.98 -8.87
CA TYR A 238 29.33 -13.31 -10.15
C TYR A 238 28.99 -14.80 -10.22
N ARG A 239 27.82 -15.14 -10.77
CA ARG A 239 27.39 -16.52 -11.06
C ARG A 239 27.00 -16.66 -12.52
N LEU A 240 27.36 -17.78 -13.13
CA LEU A 240 26.87 -18.15 -14.46
C LEU A 240 25.46 -18.74 -14.29
N LEU A 241 24.45 -18.04 -14.80
CA LEU A 241 23.04 -18.40 -14.69
C LEU A 241 22.35 -18.30 -16.06
N ARG A 242 21.22 -18.98 -16.22
CA ARG A 242 20.44 -18.90 -17.44
C ARG A 242 19.50 -17.71 -17.42
N GLU A 243 19.64 -16.81 -18.39
CA GLU A 243 18.85 -15.61 -18.59
C GLU A 243 17.56 -15.94 -19.35
N VAL A 244 16.43 -15.62 -18.73
CA VAL A 244 15.09 -15.82 -19.29
C VAL A 244 14.32 -14.52 -19.22
N GLU A 245 13.90 -14.03 -20.38
CA GLU A 245 12.98 -12.90 -20.51
C GLU A 245 11.56 -13.41 -20.29
N VAL A 246 10.81 -12.73 -19.42
CA VAL A 246 9.42 -13.07 -19.09
C VAL A 246 8.54 -11.88 -19.43
N THR A 247 7.56 -12.12 -20.30
CA THR A 247 6.66 -11.09 -20.81
C THR A 247 5.22 -11.51 -20.59
N THR A 248 4.41 -10.62 -20.03
CA THR A 248 2.99 -10.89 -19.76
C THR A 248 2.11 -10.05 -20.67
N PHE A 249 1.18 -10.70 -21.36
CA PHE A 249 0.23 -10.07 -22.26
C PHE A 249 -1.20 -10.25 -21.79
N ARG A 250 -2.05 -9.25 -22.06
CA ARG A 250 -3.51 -9.33 -21.96
C ARG A 250 -4.13 -8.71 -23.20
N ASP A 251 -4.95 -9.45 -23.91
CA ASP A 251 -5.61 -8.98 -25.14
C ASP A 251 -4.59 -8.38 -26.14
N ALA A 252 -3.44 -9.04 -26.28
CA ALA A 252 -2.26 -8.61 -27.06
C ALA A 252 -1.53 -7.33 -26.56
N ASN A 253 -1.99 -6.70 -25.48
CA ASN A 253 -1.29 -5.59 -24.85
C ASN A 253 -0.24 -6.11 -23.87
N LEU A 254 0.97 -5.54 -23.92
CA LEU A 254 2.02 -5.77 -22.94
C LEU A 254 1.59 -5.21 -21.58
N ILE A 255 1.62 -6.05 -20.56
CA ILE A 255 1.20 -5.74 -19.18
C ILE A 255 2.41 -5.62 -18.25
N ASP A 256 3.39 -6.52 -18.41
CA ASP A 256 4.57 -6.60 -17.55
C ASP A 256 5.72 -7.26 -18.34
N SER A 257 6.96 -6.85 -18.06
CA SER A 257 8.17 -7.45 -18.61
C SER A 257 9.29 -7.43 -17.58
N TYR A 258 9.93 -8.58 -17.39
CA TYR A 258 11.04 -8.73 -16.45
C TYR A 258 11.98 -9.84 -16.88
N ILE A 259 13.19 -9.83 -16.31
CA ILE A 259 14.23 -10.82 -16.57
C ILE A 259 14.40 -11.66 -15.31
N VAL A 260 14.51 -12.98 -15.47
CA VAL A 260 14.89 -13.89 -14.40
C VAL A 260 16.17 -14.61 -14.77
N TRP A 261 17.02 -14.87 -13.78
CA TRP A 261 18.22 -15.68 -13.92
C TRP A 261 18.08 -16.94 -13.09
N VAL A 262 18.16 -18.09 -13.75
CA VAL A 262 17.83 -19.40 -13.18
C VAL A 262 19.03 -20.35 -13.15
N THR A 263 19.04 -21.27 -12.17
CA THR A 263 20.03 -22.35 -12.08
C THR A 263 19.72 -23.49 -13.06
N GLY A 264 20.61 -24.49 -13.12
CA GLY A 264 20.39 -25.72 -13.89
C GLY A 264 19.25 -26.60 -13.37
N GLU A 265 18.79 -26.35 -12.16
CA GLU A 265 17.64 -26.99 -11.50
C GLU A 265 16.35 -26.15 -11.62
N GLY A 266 16.41 -24.97 -12.26
CA GLY A 266 15.24 -24.12 -12.48
C GLY A 266 14.88 -23.20 -11.32
N VAL A 267 15.77 -23.08 -10.32
CA VAL A 267 15.60 -22.13 -9.21
C VAL A 267 15.93 -20.72 -9.70
N ILE A 268 15.04 -19.76 -9.44
CA ILE A 268 15.28 -18.34 -9.74
C ILE A 268 16.21 -17.76 -8.66
N GLU A 269 17.40 -17.31 -9.06
CA GLU A 269 18.40 -16.73 -8.15
C GLU A 269 18.38 -15.20 -8.16
N LYS A 270 17.97 -14.61 -9.28
CA LYS A 270 17.83 -13.16 -9.43
C LYS A 270 16.67 -12.82 -10.35
N MET A 271 16.01 -11.69 -10.10
CA MET A 271 15.04 -11.07 -11.00
C MET A 271 15.36 -9.58 -11.20
N LEU A 272 15.06 -9.04 -12.37
CA LEU A 272 15.14 -7.61 -12.68
C LEU A 272 13.85 -7.16 -13.37
N ARG A 273 13.22 -6.11 -12.84
CA ARG A 273 12.13 -5.38 -13.50
C ARG A 273 12.69 -4.05 -14.01
N PRO A 274 13.08 -3.94 -15.30
CA PRO A 274 13.80 -2.77 -15.80
C PRO A 274 13.04 -1.46 -15.62
N GLU A 275 11.72 -1.48 -15.88
CA GLU A 275 10.85 -0.31 -15.76
C GLU A 275 10.79 0.27 -14.34
N LEU A 276 10.91 -0.61 -13.34
CA LEU A 276 10.91 -0.22 -11.93
C LEU A 276 12.32 -0.06 -11.36
N ARG A 277 13.36 -0.41 -12.14
CA ARG A 277 14.75 -0.55 -11.67
C ARG A 277 14.84 -1.36 -10.37
N LEU A 278 14.00 -2.40 -10.28
CA LEU A 278 13.86 -3.24 -9.10
C LEU A 278 14.58 -4.56 -9.35
N GLU A 279 15.57 -4.86 -8.51
CA GLU A 279 16.27 -6.14 -8.49
C GLU A 279 15.78 -6.98 -7.31
N SER A 280 15.60 -8.27 -7.52
CA SER A 280 15.28 -9.23 -6.46
C SER A 280 16.38 -10.28 -6.41
N PHE A 281 16.91 -10.56 -5.23
CA PHE A 281 17.98 -11.54 -5.04
C PHE A 281 17.51 -12.64 -4.12
N HIS A 282 17.68 -13.88 -4.54
CA HIS A 282 17.43 -15.05 -3.70
C HIS A 282 18.42 -15.06 -2.52
N THR A 283 17.93 -15.40 -1.33
CA THR A 283 18.72 -15.43 -0.11
C THR A 283 18.10 -16.38 0.92
N ASP A 284 18.75 -16.54 2.07
CA ASP A 284 18.20 -17.28 3.19
C ASP A 284 17.26 -16.41 4.06
N HIS A 285 16.43 -17.07 4.86
CA HIS A 285 15.46 -16.44 5.76
C HIS A 285 16.09 -15.41 6.73
N VAL A 286 17.26 -15.73 7.28
CA VAL A 286 17.93 -14.89 8.29
C VAL A 286 18.44 -13.62 7.63
N SER A 287 19.09 -13.75 6.47
CA SER A 287 19.56 -12.62 5.67
C SER A 287 18.39 -11.72 5.24
N ALA A 288 17.28 -12.27 4.75
CA ALA A 288 16.11 -11.49 4.34
C ALA A 288 15.55 -10.63 5.49
N ARG A 289 15.38 -11.22 6.68
CA ARG A 289 14.87 -10.51 7.87
C ARG A 289 15.85 -9.49 8.43
N THR A 290 17.14 -9.74 8.29
CA THR A 290 18.19 -8.81 8.75
C THR A 290 18.30 -7.60 7.83
N LEU A 291 18.20 -7.82 6.51
CA LEU A 291 18.32 -6.76 5.51
C LEU A 291 17.06 -5.90 5.38
N PHE A 292 15.90 -6.44 5.72
CA PHE A 292 14.63 -5.73 5.70
C PHE A 292 13.91 -5.93 7.03
N THR A 293 14.10 -4.97 7.95
CA THR A 293 13.49 -5.00 9.28
C THR A 293 12.10 -4.39 9.27
N ASN A 294 11.21 -4.97 10.09
CA ASN A 294 9.80 -4.58 10.14
C ASN A 294 9.54 -3.22 10.82
N GLU A 295 10.56 -2.56 11.36
CA GLU A 295 10.39 -1.48 12.36
C GLU A 295 9.74 -0.20 11.80
N ASP A 296 9.81 0.05 10.49
CA ASP A 296 9.18 1.22 9.85
C ASP A 296 8.07 0.86 8.84
N LEU A 297 7.66 -0.41 8.76
CA LEU A 297 6.80 -0.91 7.67
C LEU A 297 5.33 -0.47 7.75
N SER A 298 4.97 0.32 8.74
CA SER A 298 3.59 0.76 8.97
C SER A 298 3.33 2.21 8.59
N ALA A 299 4.39 2.99 8.33
CA ALA A 299 4.28 4.42 8.17
C ALA A 299 4.11 4.80 6.71
N VAL A 300 2.97 5.38 6.38
CA VAL A 300 2.86 6.22 5.19
C VAL A 300 3.57 7.53 5.55
N THR A 301 4.65 7.84 4.87
CA THR A 301 5.42 9.07 5.09
C THR A 301 5.27 10.02 3.91
N VAL A 302 5.27 11.31 4.20
CA VAL A 302 5.19 12.38 3.22
C VAL A 302 6.28 13.38 3.54
N HIS A 303 7.10 13.73 2.56
CA HIS A 303 8.13 14.74 2.71
C HIS A 303 7.57 16.10 2.32
N ALA A 304 7.20 16.94 3.29
CA ALA A 304 6.90 18.35 3.04
C ALA A 304 8.18 19.15 2.77
N SER A 305 8.05 20.23 1.99
CA SER A 305 9.14 21.22 1.80
C SER A 305 9.10 22.27 2.91
N GLY A 306 10.22 22.96 3.13
CA GLY A 306 10.37 23.90 4.24
C GLY A 306 10.91 23.22 5.49
N ALA A 307 10.97 23.96 6.60
CA ALA A 307 11.63 23.52 7.82
C ALA A 307 10.75 23.72 9.05
N LEU A 308 10.89 22.81 10.02
CA LEU A 308 10.42 22.97 11.39
C LEU A 308 11.60 22.67 12.31
N ARG A 309 11.76 23.46 13.36
CA ARG A 309 12.76 23.22 14.42
C ARG A 309 12.57 21.83 15.04
N VAL A 310 13.65 21.07 15.15
CA VAL A 310 13.63 19.74 15.76
C VAL A 310 13.64 19.84 17.29
N ASP A 311 14.21 20.91 17.83
CA ASP A 311 14.42 21.15 19.26
C ASP A 311 13.24 21.87 19.96
N ALA A 312 12.23 22.28 19.20
CA ALA A 312 11.08 23.01 19.73
C ALA A 312 9.77 22.53 19.10
N GLU A 313 8.71 22.53 19.91
CA GLU A 313 7.36 22.27 19.44
C GLU A 313 6.74 23.57 18.93
N PRO A 314 6.18 23.60 17.71
CA PRO A 314 5.56 24.81 17.19
C PRO A 314 4.24 25.11 17.90
N THR A 315 3.96 26.38 18.14
CA THR A 315 2.64 26.89 18.59
C THR A 315 1.71 27.23 17.43
N GLN A 316 2.29 27.45 16.25
CA GLN A 316 1.57 27.66 15.01
C GLN A 316 2.40 27.16 13.84
N VAL A 317 1.76 26.58 12.84
CA VAL A 317 2.38 26.19 11.57
C VAL A 317 1.47 26.62 10.43
N ALA A 318 2.06 27.28 9.43
CA ALA A 318 1.41 27.63 8.17
C ALA A 318 1.87 26.66 7.07
N PHE A 319 0.90 25.98 6.46
CA PHE A 319 1.11 25.10 5.32
C PHE A 319 0.52 25.71 4.03
N VAL A 320 1.13 25.39 2.90
CA VAL A 320 0.53 25.54 1.57
C VAL A 320 0.44 24.17 0.93
N ILE A 321 -0.72 23.87 0.35
CA ILE A 321 -1.05 22.57 -0.22
C ILE A 321 -1.52 22.79 -1.65
N GLY A 322 -0.68 22.40 -2.59
CA GLY A 322 -0.95 22.49 -4.03
C GLY A 322 -1.22 21.11 -4.62
N GLN A 323 -1.93 21.08 -5.76
CA GLN A 323 -2.01 19.89 -6.60
C GLN A 323 -0.77 19.76 -7.47
N ARG A 324 -0.35 18.55 -7.80
CA ARG A 324 0.70 18.31 -8.79
C ARG A 324 0.14 18.52 -10.19
N SER A 325 0.70 19.49 -10.90
CA SER A 325 0.32 19.80 -12.29
C SER A 325 0.56 18.65 -13.27
N GLU A 326 1.40 17.68 -12.94
CA GLU A 326 1.87 16.63 -13.85
C GLU A 326 1.47 15.21 -13.44
N SER A 327 0.38 14.99 -12.68
CA SER A 327 0.02 13.60 -12.31
C SER A 327 -0.46 12.83 -13.55
N PRO A 328 0.30 11.83 -14.05
CA PRO A 328 -0.04 11.10 -15.29
C PRO A 328 -1.27 10.18 -15.13
N MET A 329 -1.79 10.03 -13.90
CA MET A 329 -2.96 9.20 -13.56
C MET A 329 -4.31 9.94 -13.67
N ARG A 330 -4.37 11.10 -14.33
CA ARG A 330 -5.63 11.86 -14.47
C ARG A 330 -6.50 11.23 -15.58
N GLU A 331 -7.17 10.13 -15.25
CA GLU A 331 -8.03 9.38 -16.19
C GLU A 331 -9.33 10.13 -16.59
N ASP A 332 -9.69 11.20 -15.88
CA ASP A 332 -10.84 12.03 -16.25
C ASP A 332 -10.48 13.53 -16.23
N PRO A 333 -10.15 14.13 -17.40
CA PRO A 333 -9.85 15.55 -17.51
C PRO A 333 -11.07 16.46 -17.23
N GLY A 334 -12.27 15.91 -16.99
CA GLY A 334 -13.50 16.67 -16.71
C GLY A 334 -13.87 16.81 -15.23
N GLN A 335 -13.26 16.06 -14.31
CA GLN A 335 -13.48 16.25 -12.87
C GLN A 335 -12.35 17.09 -12.28
N ASP A 336 -12.56 18.40 -12.19
CA ASP A 336 -11.84 19.22 -11.22
C ASP A 336 -12.22 18.73 -9.81
N ARG A 337 -11.43 17.79 -9.31
CA ARG A 337 -11.45 17.43 -7.89
C ARG A 337 -10.87 18.61 -7.14
N GLU A 338 -11.76 19.51 -6.74
CA GLU A 338 -11.44 20.57 -5.79
C GLU A 338 -10.74 19.95 -4.58
N LEU A 339 -9.56 20.49 -4.25
CA LEU A 339 -8.81 20.03 -3.10
C LEU A 339 -9.59 20.41 -1.84
N ALA A 340 -10.40 19.49 -1.31
CA ALA A 340 -11.20 19.76 -0.12
C ALA A 340 -10.42 19.35 1.14
N ILE A 341 -9.86 20.33 1.85
CA ILE A 341 -9.29 20.15 3.20
C ILE A 341 -10.22 20.84 4.19
N PRO A 342 -10.79 20.12 5.17
CA PRO A 342 -11.75 20.71 6.08
C PRO A 342 -11.05 21.62 7.10
N PRO A 343 -11.69 22.72 7.53
CA PRO A 343 -11.33 23.32 8.79
C PRO A 343 -11.66 22.35 9.93
N VAL A 344 -10.83 22.35 10.98
CA VAL A 344 -11.06 21.61 12.22
C VAL A 344 -10.70 22.48 13.43
N ALA A 345 -10.98 22.01 14.65
CA ALA A 345 -10.88 22.76 15.91
C ALA A 345 -9.67 23.73 16.03
N ASN A 346 -8.49 23.31 15.58
CA ASN A 346 -7.26 24.08 15.68
C ASN A 346 -6.61 24.34 14.30
N GLN A 347 -7.37 24.17 13.22
CA GLN A 347 -6.96 24.33 11.83
C GLN A 347 -7.92 25.24 11.07
N ALA A 348 -7.40 26.32 10.51
CA ALA A 348 -8.14 27.21 9.63
C ALA A 348 -7.64 27.05 8.18
N VAL A 349 -8.54 27.16 7.20
CA VAL A 349 -8.24 26.92 5.78
C VAL A 349 -8.64 28.13 4.94
N ARG A 350 -7.81 28.50 3.97
CA ARG A 350 -8.09 29.58 3.02
C ARG A 350 -7.69 29.17 1.61
N GLN A 351 -8.57 29.38 0.64
CA GLN A 351 -8.25 29.21 -0.77
C GLN A 351 -7.31 30.31 -1.23
N ILE A 352 -6.25 29.94 -1.95
CA ILE A 352 -5.31 30.85 -2.62
C ILE A 352 -5.14 30.41 -4.08
N GLU A 353 -4.47 31.24 -4.89
CA GLU A 353 -4.24 30.94 -6.31
C GLU A 353 -3.46 29.63 -6.53
N GLU A 354 -2.46 29.37 -5.68
CA GLU A 354 -1.58 28.19 -5.76
C GLU A 354 -2.17 26.91 -5.11
N GLY A 355 -3.38 26.99 -4.54
CA GLY A 355 -4.03 25.86 -3.84
C GLY A 355 -4.66 26.29 -2.52
N LEU A 356 -4.34 25.57 -1.44
CA LEU A 356 -4.87 25.85 -0.11
C LEU A 356 -3.78 26.33 0.84
N GLN A 357 -4.06 27.42 1.55
CA GLN A 357 -3.30 27.80 2.73
C GLN A 357 -4.00 27.26 3.98
N VAL A 358 -3.23 26.59 4.84
CA VAL A 358 -3.74 25.98 6.07
C VAL A 358 -2.94 26.49 7.25
N LEU A 359 -3.62 27.01 8.26
CA LEU A 359 -3.01 27.49 9.49
C LEU A 359 -3.43 26.59 10.65
N VAL A 360 -2.46 25.93 11.28
CA VAL A 360 -2.70 25.07 12.45
C VAL A 360 -2.09 25.74 13.68
N SER A 361 -2.80 25.79 14.81
CA SER A 361 -2.32 26.46 16.03
C SER A 361 -2.63 25.66 17.31
N THR A 362 -1.88 25.91 18.38
CA THR A 362 -2.19 25.41 19.73
C THR A 362 -3.30 26.20 20.41
N ALA A 363 -3.44 27.48 20.07
CA ALA A 363 -4.48 28.36 20.58
C ALA A 363 -5.83 28.05 19.91
N ALA A 364 -6.90 28.09 20.70
CA ALA A 364 -8.25 27.99 20.15
C ALA A 364 -8.49 29.19 19.18
N PRO A 365 -9.13 28.98 18.01
CA PRO A 365 -9.28 30.00 16.98
C PRO A 365 -9.96 31.29 17.46
N SER A 366 -10.76 31.23 18.54
CA SER A 366 -11.48 32.36 19.12
C SER A 366 -10.58 33.43 19.75
N ALA A 367 -9.28 33.18 19.92
CA ALA A 367 -8.35 34.09 20.59
C ALA A 367 -7.57 35.01 19.65
N ILE A 368 -7.75 34.93 18.32
CA ILE A 368 -7.17 35.93 17.41
C ILE A 368 -8.10 37.16 17.47
N PRO A 369 -7.68 38.29 18.06
CA PRO A 369 -8.53 39.46 18.19
C PRO A 369 -8.89 39.99 16.81
N SER A 370 -10.15 39.78 16.40
CA SER A 370 -10.78 40.52 15.32
C SER A 370 -10.81 41.98 15.73
N THR A 371 -9.85 42.77 15.25
CA THR A 371 -9.72 44.21 15.54
C THR A 371 -10.70 45.07 14.74
N ALA A 372 -11.82 44.49 14.30
CA ALA A 372 -12.86 45.20 13.56
C ALA A 372 -14.17 45.24 14.36
N ASP A 373 -14.47 46.43 14.92
CA ASP A 373 -15.81 46.83 15.34
C ASP A 373 -16.75 46.80 14.12
N SER A 374 -17.47 45.70 13.90
CA SER A 374 -18.61 45.67 12.98
C SER A 374 -19.88 45.36 13.75
N THR A 375 -20.57 46.43 14.15
CA THR A 375 -21.95 46.35 14.65
C THR A 375 -22.91 46.24 13.46
N THR A 376 -23.89 45.34 13.59
CA THR A 376 -25.05 45.09 12.73
C THR A 376 -24.86 44.18 11.50
N ALA A 377 -25.31 42.92 11.61
CA ALA A 377 -26.29 42.33 10.69
C ALA A 377 -26.70 40.91 11.13
N ASP A 378 -28.00 40.66 11.06
CA ASP A 378 -28.70 39.37 11.11
C ASP A 378 -28.08 38.38 10.10
N SER A 379 -27.66 37.19 10.52
CA SER A 379 -27.12 36.17 9.61
C SER A 379 -27.47 34.75 10.07
N THR A 380 -28.34 34.10 9.31
CA THR A 380 -28.64 32.65 9.35
C THR A 380 -28.04 31.88 8.17
N THR A 381 -27.04 32.46 7.49
CA THR A 381 -26.28 31.79 6.42
C THR A 381 -24.94 31.28 6.95
N ALA A 382 -24.75 29.97 6.86
CA ALA A 382 -23.51 29.29 7.23
C ALA A 382 -22.28 29.92 6.56
N GLY A 383 -21.28 30.27 7.38
CA GLY A 383 -19.90 30.52 6.97
C GLY A 383 -19.60 31.82 6.23
N SER A 384 -19.86 32.99 6.84
CA SER A 384 -19.22 34.23 6.35
C SER A 384 -17.71 34.16 6.61
N PRO A 385 -16.82 34.36 5.61
CA PRO A 385 -15.38 34.34 5.81
C PRO A 385 -15.00 35.43 6.82
N SER A 386 -14.13 35.09 7.76
CA SER A 386 -13.55 36.08 8.68
C SER A 386 -12.77 37.15 7.91
N ALA A 387 -12.50 38.29 8.56
CA ALA A 387 -11.77 39.41 7.96
C ALA A 387 -10.39 39.03 7.37
N ASP A 388 -9.79 37.91 7.82
CA ASP A 388 -8.52 37.36 7.32
C ASP A 388 -8.69 36.34 6.16
N GLY A 389 -9.93 36.03 5.77
CA GLY A 389 -10.28 35.09 4.69
C GLY A 389 -10.19 33.60 5.06
N PHE A 390 -9.95 33.26 6.32
CA PHE A 390 -9.84 31.86 6.76
C PHE A 390 -11.20 31.28 7.19
N GLN A 391 -11.55 30.14 6.62
CA GLN A 391 -12.64 29.30 7.10
C GLN A 391 -12.20 28.56 8.37
N ARG A 392 -13.07 28.52 9.38
CA ARG A 392 -12.85 27.87 10.68
C ARG A 392 -14.00 26.90 10.97
N ASP A 393 -13.75 25.89 11.79
CA ASP A 393 -14.78 24.93 12.19
C ASP A 393 -15.65 25.54 13.29
N ASP A 394 -16.86 25.94 12.92
CA ASP A 394 -17.90 26.48 13.80
C ASP A 394 -19.00 25.46 14.11
N SER A 395 -18.81 24.20 13.70
CA SER A 395 -19.83 23.16 13.88
C SER A 395 -20.09 22.90 15.36
N ALA A 396 -21.36 22.82 15.75
CA ALA A 396 -21.72 22.35 17.09
C ALA A 396 -21.59 20.81 17.17
N PRO A 397 -21.40 20.23 18.37
CA PRO A 397 -21.58 18.80 18.60
C PRO A 397 -22.97 18.35 18.17
N SER A 398 -23.02 17.31 17.36
CA SER A 398 -24.24 16.62 16.94
C SER A 398 -24.47 15.37 17.79
N SER A 399 -25.66 14.78 17.70
CA SER A 399 -25.94 13.50 18.38
C SER A 399 -25.06 12.36 17.88
N ALA A 400 -24.63 12.38 16.61
CA ALA A 400 -23.73 11.40 16.04
C ALA A 400 -22.36 11.38 16.74
N ASP A 401 -21.91 12.55 17.21
CA ASP A 401 -20.62 12.71 17.90
C ASP A 401 -20.58 12.04 19.28
N ALA A 402 -21.75 11.66 19.84
CA ALA A 402 -21.87 10.93 21.11
C ALA A 402 -22.41 9.50 20.94
N SER A 403 -22.86 9.14 19.74
CA SER A 403 -23.52 7.86 19.47
C SER A 403 -22.54 6.74 19.14
N ALA A 404 -22.99 5.48 19.32
CA ALA A 404 -22.27 4.31 18.85
C ALA A 404 -22.24 4.25 17.31
N SER A 405 -21.18 3.66 16.75
CA SER A 405 -21.08 3.30 15.34
C SER A 405 -20.43 1.92 15.19
N LYS A 406 -20.30 1.42 13.95
CA LYS A 406 -19.66 0.12 13.68
C LYS A 406 -18.20 0.07 14.16
N LEU A 407 -17.47 1.18 14.05
CA LEU A 407 -16.08 1.26 14.49
C LEU A 407 -15.95 1.77 15.92
N ILE A 408 -16.90 2.61 16.37
CA ILE A 408 -16.91 3.22 17.70
C ILE A 408 -18.04 2.58 18.51
N ASP A 409 -17.82 1.35 18.97
CA ASP A 409 -18.81 0.48 19.62
C ASP A 409 -18.86 0.70 21.15
N ILE A 410 -19.34 1.88 21.57
CA ILE A 410 -19.30 2.37 22.97
C ILE A 410 -20.01 1.48 23.99
N ASP A 411 -21.02 0.71 23.57
CA ASP A 411 -21.81 -0.17 24.44
C ASP A 411 -21.13 -1.52 24.70
N HIS A 412 -20.00 -1.81 24.05
CA HIS A 412 -19.31 -3.08 24.23
C HIS A 412 -18.59 -3.11 25.59
N ALA A 413 -18.79 -4.18 26.36
CA ALA A 413 -18.30 -4.30 27.75
C ALA A 413 -16.80 -4.03 27.94
N SER A 414 -15.96 -4.34 26.95
CA SER A 414 -14.52 -4.01 27.00
C SER A 414 -14.24 -2.51 26.92
N VAL A 415 -15.00 -1.77 26.10
CA VAL A 415 -14.88 -0.31 25.96
C VAL A 415 -15.36 0.36 27.25
N THR A 416 -16.53 -0.04 27.75
CA THR A 416 -17.09 0.47 29.01
C THR A 416 -16.15 0.24 30.18
N ARG A 417 -15.64 -0.99 30.36
CA ARG A 417 -14.70 -1.32 31.44
C ARG A 417 -13.41 -0.50 31.36
N MET A 418 -12.84 -0.33 30.17
CA MET A 418 -11.63 0.47 29.98
C MET A 418 -11.89 1.95 30.28
N ALA A 419 -13.03 2.49 29.82
CA ALA A 419 -13.43 3.88 30.07
C ALA A 419 -13.71 4.17 31.56
N GLU A 420 -14.31 3.22 32.27
CA GLU A 420 -14.63 3.31 33.71
C GLU A 420 -13.43 3.04 34.62
N SER A 421 -12.32 2.53 34.09
CA SER A 421 -11.08 2.34 34.85
C SER A 421 -10.50 3.67 35.36
N ILE A 422 -10.82 4.77 34.67
CA ILE A 422 -10.55 6.13 35.12
C ILE A 422 -11.75 6.62 35.91
N GLY A 423 -11.53 6.98 37.18
CA GLY A 423 -12.55 7.52 38.06
C GLY A 423 -13.12 8.86 37.59
N ASP A 424 -13.98 9.45 38.41
CA ASP A 424 -14.60 10.73 38.07
C ASP A 424 -13.58 11.88 38.16
N LEU A 425 -13.36 12.54 37.02
CA LEU A 425 -12.46 13.67 36.84
C LEU A 425 -13.18 14.78 36.07
N PRO A 426 -12.73 16.05 36.17
CA PRO A 426 -13.16 17.09 35.25
C PRO A 426 -12.94 16.68 33.79
N ARG A 427 -13.85 17.06 32.87
CA ARG A 427 -13.87 16.57 31.48
C ARG A 427 -12.51 16.65 30.77
N ARG A 428 -11.78 17.75 30.94
CA ARG A 428 -10.45 17.93 30.34
C ARG A 428 -9.42 16.94 30.89
N SER A 429 -9.37 16.78 32.21
CA SER A 429 -8.48 15.83 32.87
C SER A 429 -8.85 14.39 32.51
N LEU A 430 -10.15 14.06 32.49
CA LEU A 430 -10.64 12.76 32.05
C LEU A 430 -10.20 12.44 30.62
N ALA A 431 -10.34 13.38 29.69
CA ALA A 431 -9.93 13.19 28.30
C ALA A 431 -8.41 12.97 28.18
N SER A 432 -7.60 13.66 28.99
CA SER A 432 -6.15 13.48 29.04
C SER A 432 -5.76 12.09 29.56
N GLU A 433 -6.39 11.64 30.66
CA GLU A 433 -6.13 10.32 31.23
C GLU A 433 -6.56 9.19 30.29
N LEU A 434 -7.69 9.33 29.59
CA LEU A 434 -8.11 8.35 28.58
C LEU A 434 -7.15 8.30 27.38
N ALA A 435 -6.56 9.44 27.00
CA ALA A 435 -5.54 9.47 25.95
C ALA A 435 -4.25 8.75 26.40
N HIS A 436 -3.79 8.99 27.63
CA HIS A 436 -2.66 8.24 28.20
C HIS A 436 -2.94 6.75 28.35
N LEU A 437 -4.14 6.38 28.79
CA LEU A 437 -4.57 4.98 28.89
C LEU A 437 -4.51 4.32 27.51
N THR A 438 -5.04 4.98 26.47
CA THR A 438 -4.98 4.47 25.08
C THR A 438 -3.55 4.32 24.59
N GLN A 439 -2.68 5.28 24.89
CA GLN A 439 -1.25 5.27 24.51
C GLN A 439 -0.48 4.12 25.17
N ASN A 440 -0.77 3.84 26.44
CA ASN A 440 0.02 2.91 27.25
C ASN A 440 -0.48 1.46 27.16
N ASP A 441 -1.78 1.24 27.00
CA ASP A 441 -2.39 -0.10 27.02
C ASP A 441 -2.37 -0.79 25.65
N LEU A 442 -2.07 -0.06 24.58
CA LEU A 442 -2.04 -0.58 23.22
C LEU A 442 -0.61 -0.60 22.67
N SER A 443 -0.19 -1.76 22.18
CA SER A 443 1.06 -1.89 21.42
C SER A 443 0.85 -1.41 19.99
N LEU A 444 1.78 -0.56 19.51
CA LEU A 444 1.76 -0.11 18.12
C LEU A 444 1.99 -1.29 17.17
N PHE A 445 1.13 -1.39 16.15
CA PHE A 445 1.16 -2.42 15.12
C PHE A 445 0.96 -1.78 13.75
N PRO A 446 1.39 -2.40 12.63
CA PRO A 446 1.09 -1.86 11.31
C PRO A 446 -0.39 -1.59 11.07
N GLN A 447 -0.70 -0.40 10.53
CA GLN A 447 -2.07 -0.02 10.24
C GLN A 447 -2.59 -0.85 9.08
N GLY A 448 -3.50 -1.78 9.37
CA GLY A 448 -4.31 -2.49 8.37
C GLY A 448 -5.71 -1.88 8.25
N GLU A 449 -6.68 -2.71 7.84
CA GLU A 449 -8.10 -2.34 7.83
C GLU A 449 -8.56 -1.85 9.22
N LEU A 450 -9.34 -0.75 9.25
CA LEU A 450 -9.90 -0.23 10.49
C LEU A 450 -10.82 -1.25 11.18
N ARG A 451 -10.55 -1.48 12.46
CA ARG A 451 -11.28 -2.41 13.33
C ARG A 451 -12.16 -1.63 14.32
N SER A 452 -13.14 -2.31 14.93
CA SER A 452 -13.91 -1.68 16.01
C SER A 452 -13.06 -1.50 17.26
N ALA A 453 -13.37 -0.48 18.07
CA ALA A 453 -12.66 -0.18 19.31
C ALA A 453 -12.59 -1.40 20.24
N SER A 454 -13.69 -2.15 20.39
CA SER A 454 -13.68 -3.36 21.21
C SER A 454 -12.74 -4.46 20.70
N ALA A 455 -12.64 -4.64 19.37
CA ALA A 455 -11.74 -5.62 18.78
C ALA A 455 -10.27 -5.23 18.99
N ILE A 456 -9.98 -3.93 18.88
CA ILE A 456 -8.64 -3.37 19.12
C ILE A 456 -8.24 -3.61 20.58
N ILE A 457 -9.08 -3.19 21.54
CA ILE A 457 -8.84 -3.35 22.99
C ILE A 457 -8.58 -4.82 23.35
N ARG A 458 -9.40 -5.77 22.86
CA ARG A 458 -9.20 -7.20 23.16
C ARG A 458 -7.89 -7.76 22.60
N SER A 459 -7.40 -7.22 21.49
CA SER A 459 -6.15 -7.67 20.88
C SER A 459 -4.90 -7.06 21.51
N GLY A 460 -5.04 -5.91 22.19
CA GLY A 460 -3.91 -5.12 22.71
C GLY A 460 -2.98 -4.54 21.63
N LYS A 461 -3.37 -4.60 20.34
CA LYS A 461 -2.56 -4.17 19.20
C LYS A 461 -3.34 -3.19 18.33
N ALA A 462 -2.76 -2.04 18.01
CA ALA A 462 -3.43 -0.98 17.27
C ALA A 462 -2.49 -0.27 16.29
N GLY A 463 -2.99 0.04 15.10
CA GLY A 463 -2.36 1.02 14.21
C GLY A 463 -2.58 2.46 14.67
N VAL A 464 -1.90 3.42 14.04
CA VAL A 464 -1.98 4.84 14.44
C VAL A 464 -3.39 5.44 14.34
N ILE A 465 -4.22 4.97 13.40
CA ILE A 465 -5.62 5.41 13.26
C ILE A 465 -6.53 4.62 14.21
N ASP A 466 -6.23 3.34 14.45
CA ASP A 466 -6.94 2.51 15.43
C ASP A 466 -6.88 3.12 16.84
N HIS A 467 -5.76 3.73 17.24
CA HIS A 467 -5.65 4.45 18.51
C HIS A 467 -6.67 5.61 18.61
N ALA A 468 -6.90 6.34 17.52
CA ALA A 468 -7.90 7.40 17.49
C ALA A 468 -9.33 6.84 17.58
N VAL A 469 -9.59 5.68 16.95
CA VAL A 469 -10.88 4.98 17.06
C VAL A 469 -11.15 4.56 18.51
N VAL A 470 -10.16 3.99 19.20
CA VAL A 470 -10.28 3.62 20.62
C VAL A 470 -10.50 4.85 21.49
N LEU A 471 -9.66 5.89 21.35
CA LEU A 471 -9.81 7.11 22.16
C LEU A 471 -11.19 7.76 21.96
N ALA A 472 -11.68 7.84 20.72
CA ALA A 472 -13.01 8.36 20.46
C ALA A 472 -14.11 7.52 21.13
N ALA A 473 -13.99 6.18 21.12
CA ALA A 473 -14.94 5.30 21.80
C ALA A 473 -14.93 5.49 23.32
N LEU A 474 -13.76 5.62 23.94
CA LEU A 474 -13.64 5.85 25.37
C LEU A 474 -14.22 7.22 25.79
N LEU A 475 -13.96 8.26 25.00
CA LEU A 475 -14.54 9.60 25.23
C LEU A 475 -16.06 9.58 25.13
N ARG A 476 -16.62 8.96 24.08
CA ARG A 476 -18.07 8.85 23.91
C ARG A 476 -18.72 8.00 25.00
N ALA A 477 -18.08 6.92 25.44
CA ALA A 477 -18.54 6.11 26.59
C ALA A 477 -18.61 6.94 27.88
N ARG A 478 -17.78 7.99 28.01
CA ARG A 478 -17.83 8.98 29.09
C ARG A 478 -18.63 10.25 28.75
N GLN A 479 -19.51 10.17 27.74
CA GLN A 479 -20.40 11.25 27.32
C GLN A 479 -19.67 12.54 26.88
N ILE A 480 -18.47 12.40 26.31
CA ILE A 480 -17.72 13.47 25.66
C ILE A 480 -17.87 13.30 24.15
N PRO A 481 -18.54 14.22 23.44
CA PRO A 481 -18.67 14.12 21.98
C PRO A 481 -17.30 14.14 21.31
N ALA A 482 -17.06 13.23 20.37
CA ALA A 482 -15.75 13.01 19.77
C ALA A 482 -15.85 12.57 18.30
N ARG A 483 -14.91 13.03 17.45
CA ARG A 483 -14.78 12.68 16.03
C ARG A 483 -13.37 12.20 15.74
N VAL A 484 -13.20 11.29 14.79
CA VAL A 484 -11.87 10.91 14.29
C VAL A 484 -11.46 11.83 13.14
N ALA A 485 -10.26 12.40 13.23
CA ALA A 485 -9.62 13.14 12.15
C ALA A 485 -8.41 12.36 11.62
N ILE A 486 -8.16 12.48 10.32
CA ILE A 486 -7.07 11.80 9.61
C ILE A 486 -6.24 12.86 8.89
N GLY A 487 -4.93 12.74 8.98
CA GLY A 487 -4.05 13.68 8.33
C GLY A 487 -2.58 13.30 8.50
N LEU A 488 -1.73 14.32 8.53
CA LEU A 488 -0.29 14.17 8.64
C LEU A 488 0.18 14.77 9.95
N SER A 489 1.00 14.05 10.69
CA SER A 489 1.70 14.55 11.87
C SER A 489 3.20 14.53 11.61
N ARG A 490 3.94 15.53 12.09
CA ARG A 490 5.40 15.54 11.99
C ARG A 490 5.97 14.28 12.63
N SER A 491 6.81 13.56 11.89
CA SER A 491 7.72 12.60 12.52
C SER A 491 8.96 13.35 12.96
N VAL A 492 9.34 13.23 14.23
CA VAL A 492 10.64 13.70 14.70
C VAL A 492 11.70 12.74 14.13
N PRO A 493 12.55 13.15 13.18
CA PRO A 493 13.63 12.30 12.72
C PRO A 493 14.75 12.31 13.77
N ALA A 494 15.44 11.18 13.90
CA ALA A 494 16.86 11.22 14.22
C ALA A 494 17.57 11.84 13.00
N ASP A 495 17.93 13.11 13.10
CA ASP A 495 18.93 13.77 12.25
C ASP A 495 18.64 13.80 10.73
N THR A 496 17.79 14.75 10.28
CA THR A 496 17.80 15.21 8.89
C THR A 496 18.04 16.71 8.88
N GLY A 497 19.31 17.12 8.93
CA GLY A 497 19.68 18.49 8.60
C GLY A 497 19.28 18.80 7.16
N GLY A 498 18.19 19.55 6.96
CA GLY A 498 17.75 19.97 5.63
C GLY A 498 16.38 20.66 5.60
N ASP A 499 16.06 21.28 4.46
CA ASP A 499 14.81 22.02 4.17
C ASP A 499 13.62 21.09 3.87
N ARG A 500 13.52 19.96 4.58
CA ARG A 500 12.45 18.98 4.41
C ARG A 500 11.94 18.51 5.76
N VAL A 501 10.61 18.45 5.87
CA VAL A 501 9.94 17.88 7.04
C VAL A 501 9.34 16.54 6.63
N THR A 502 9.72 15.47 7.32
CA THR A 502 9.04 14.19 7.19
C THR A 502 7.80 14.20 8.08
N MET A 503 6.66 13.92 7.47
CA MET A 503 5.38 13.75 8.16
C MET A 503 4.90 12.32 7.97
N LYS A 504 4.20 11.77 8.96
CA LYS A 504 3.59 10.44 8.94
C LYS A 504 2.07 10.58 8.89
N LEU A 505 1.40 9.70 8.16
CA LEU A 505 -0.05 9.56 8.26
C LEU A 505 -0.42 9.23 9.71
N ALA A 506 -1.37 9.97 10.26
CA ALA A 506 -1.80 9.85 11.64
C ALA A 506 -3.33 9.98 11.75
N GLY A 507 -3.88 9.41 12.82
CA GLY A 507 -5.25 9.67 13.26
C GLY A 507 -5.22 10.32 14.64
N TRP A 508 -6.16 11.22 14.88
CA TRP A 508 -6.38 11.83 16.20
C TRP A 508 -7.86 12.11 16.44
N VAL A 509 -8.20 12.54 17.65
CA VAL A 509 -9.59 12.80 18.03
C VAL A 509 -9.85 14.30 18.11
N VAL A 510 -10.99 14.75 17.60
CA VAL A 510 -11.54 16.09 17.84
C VAL A 510 -12.67 15.93 18.86
N ALA A 511 -12.47 16.41 20.09
CA ALA A 511 -13.39 16.23 21.21
C ALA A 511 -14.00 17.55 21.67
N SER A 512 -15.29 17.55 22.02
CA SER A 512 -15.99 18.73 22.53
C SER A 512 -15.92 18.77 24.05
N ILE A 513 -15.02 19.60 24.57
CA ILE A 513 -14.78 19.78 26.00
C ILE A 513 -15.21 21.20 26.39
N ASP A 514 -16.12 21.31 27.35
CA ASP A 514 -16.65 22.58 27.85
C ASP A 514 -17.17 23.52 26.74
N GLY A 515 -17.86 22.92 25.76
CA GLY A 515 -18.46 23.63 24.62
C GLY A 515 -17.48 24.04 23.53
N LYS A 516 -16.22 23.58 23.59
CA LYS A 516 -15.19 23.86 22.59
C LYS A 516 -14.62 22.59 22.02
N TRP A 517 -14.42 22.57 20.70
CA TRP A 517 -13.65 21.50 20.08
C TRP A 517 -12.16 21.67 20.40
N VAL A 518 -11.52 20.56 20.77
CA VAL A 518 -10.07 20.43 20.95
C VAL A 518 -9.58 19.18 20.24
N THR A 519 -8.37 19.19 19.72
CA THR A 519 -7.75 17.97 19.17
C THR A 519 -6.95 17.27 20.25
N ILE A 520 -6.95 15.93 20.22
CA ILE A 520 -6.23 15.07 21.17
C ILE A 520 -5.52 13.98 20.36
N ASP A 521 -4.19 14.01 20.39
CA ASP A 521 -3.35 12.99 19.77
C ASP A 521 -3.26 11.76 20.69
N PRO A 522 -3.80 10.59 20.32
CA PRO A 522 -3.73 9.40 21.16
C PRO A 522 -2.31 8.81 21.24
N MET A 523 -1.41 9.14 20.30
CA MET A 523 -0.04 8.62 20.28
C MET A 523 0.89 9.40 21.21
N SER A 524 0.56 10.64 21.55
CA SER A 524 1.35 11.49 22.46
C SER A 524 0.57 11.99 23.67
N ALA A 525 -0.74 11.71 23.74
CA ALA A 525 -1.70 12.25 24.71
C ALA A 525 -1.70 13.79 24.82
N ARG A 526 -1.35 14.50 23.73
CA ARG A 526 -1.25 15.97 23.73
C ARG A 526 -2.46 16.61 23.06
N PHE A 527 -2.79 17.82 23.52
CA PHE A 527 -3.86 18.65 22.96
C PHE A 527 -3.34 19.61 21.89
N ASN A 528 -4.17 19.89 20.88
CA ASN A 528 -4.00 21.00 19.93
C ASN A 528 -2.60 21.12 19.32
N ARG A 529 -1.99 20.01 18.91
CA ARG A 529 -0.67 20.06 18.29
C ARG A 529 -0.70 20.88 16.99
N ALA A 530 0.22 21.84 16.84
CA ALA A 530 0.29 22.68 15.64
C ALA A 530 0.95 21.98 14.44
N ASP A 531 1.64 20.85 14.66
CA ASP A 531 2.31 20.06 13.63
C ASP A 531 1.42 18.93 13.07
N GLN A 532 0.11 18.99 13.31
CA GLN A 532 -0.91 18.07 12.79
C GLN A 532 -1.76 18.74 11.71
N LEU A 533 -1.51 18.37 10.45
CA LEU A 533 -2.28 18.84 9.30
C LEU A 533 -3.44 17.87 9.02
N CYS A 534 -4.67 18.26 9.35
CA CYS A 534 -5.87 17.49 9.04
C CYS A 534 -6.13 17.52 7.53
N LEU A 535 -6.30 16.35 6.92
CA LEU A 535 -6.65 16.20 5.50
C LEU A 535 -8.09 15.70 5.31
N SER A 536 -8.65 15.04 6.32
CA SER A 536 -10.03 14.58 6.32
C SER A 536 -10.58 14.46 7.73
N ARG A 537 -11.83 14.88 7.88
CA ARG A 537 -12.67 14.65 9.06
C ARG A 537 -14.05 14.26 8.52
N PRO A 538 -14.37 12.96 8.43
CA PRO A 538 -15.68 12.55 7.96
C PRO A 538 -16.77 13.08 8.92
N GLU A 539 -17.94 13.40 8.37
CA GLU A 539 -19.11 13.81 9.15
C GLU A 539 -19.72 12.66 9.96
N ASP A 540 -19.49 11.42 9.50
CA ASP A 540 -20.00 10.19 10.10
C ASP A 540 -18.90 9.13 10.09
N ASP A 541 -18.75 8.40 11.20
CA ASP A 541 -17.79 7.30 11.36
C ASP A 541 -17.99 6.19 10.32
N ALA A 542 -19.21 6.02 9.79
CA ALA A 542 -19.49 5.05 8.72
C ALA A 542 -18.62 5.32 7.47
N LYS A 543 -18.24 6.58 7.25
CA LYS A 543 -17.39 7.02 6.13
C LYS A 543 -15.89 7.03 6.48
N LEU A 544 -15.50 6.60 7.69
CA LEU A 544 -14.10 6.70 8.13
C LEU A 544 -13.14 5.89 7.25
N ARG A 545 -13.55 4.70 6.81
CA ARG A 545 -12.77 3.86 5.89
C ARG A 545 -12.56 4.54 4.54
N ASP A 546 -13.63 5.12 3.98
CA ASP A 546 -13.58 5.86 2.71
C ASP A 546 -12.72 7.12 2.84
N ALA A 547 -12.79 7.79 4.00
CA ALA A 547 -11.95 8.95 4.31
C ALA A 547 -10.46 8.58 4.34
N VAL A 548 -10.08 7.47 4.98
CA VAL A 548 -8.69 6.97 4.97
C VAL A 548 -8.22 6.67 3.54
N ALA A 549 -9.02 5.95 2.76
CA ALA A 549 -8.69 5.63 1.37
C ALA A 549 -8.59 6.90 0.49
N SER A 550 -9.46 7.87 0.73
CA SER A 550 -9.43 9.17 0.04
C SER A 550 -8.18 9.99 0.40
N VAL A 551 -7.80 10.04 1.68
CA VAL A 551 -6.54 10.67 2.11
C VAL A 551 -5.35 10.00 1.43
N MET A 552 -5.27 8.67 1.48
CA MET A 552 -4.17 7.93 0.86
C MET A 552 -4.01 8.21 -0.64
N ARG A 553 -5.11 8.25 -1.39
CA ARG A 553 -5.07 8.62 -2.80
C ARG A 553 -4.55 10.04 -3.00
N ARG A 554 -5.08 11.00 -2.24
CA ARG A 554 -4.67 12.41 -2.33
C ARG A 554 -3.20 12.64 -1.99
N LEU A 555 -2.64 11.88 -1.05
CA LEU A 555 -1.22 12.00 -0.68
C LEU A 555 -0.27 11.75 -1.85
N MET A 556 -0.68 11.04 -2.91
CA MET A 556 0.14 10.85 -4.09
C MET A 556 0.13 12.06 -5.05
N ASP A 557 -0.93 12.87 -4.98
CA ASP A 557 -1.20 13.96 -5.93
C ASP A 557 -0.97 15.37 -5.35
N ILE A 558 -0.74 15.50 -4.04
CA ILE A 558 -0.53 16.80 -3.39
C ILE A 558 0.96 17.09 -3.13
N ASN A 559 1.28 18.37 -3.14
CA ASN A 559 2.53 18.91 -2.62
C ASN A 559 2.22 19.70 -1.35
N ILE A 560 3.07 19.53 -0.33
CA ILE A 560 2.94 20.23 0.96
C ILE A 560 4.20 21.05 1.21
N GLU A 561 4.01 22.32 1.53
CA GLU A 561 5.06 23.25 1.92
C GLU A 561 4.76 23.83 3.29
N VAL A 562 5.74 23.78 4.18
CA VAL A 562 5.76 24.53 5.44
C VAL A 562 6.26 25.93 5.13
N ARG A 563 5.36 26.91 5.13
CA ARG A 563 5.68 28.33 4.85
C ARG A 563 6.28 29.04 6.07
N GLY A 564 5.94 28.60 7.27
CA GLY A 564 6.46 29.18 8.51
C GLY A 564 5.88 28.53 9.76
N ALA A 565 6.56 28.75 10.88
CA ALA A 565 6.10 28.29 12.19
C ALA A 565 6.52 29.27 13.29
N THR A 566 5.72 29.33 14.35
CA THR A 566 6.04 30.05 15.59
C THR A 566 6.33 29.05 16.71
N TYR A 567 7.15 29.48 17.67
CA TYR A 567 7.57 28.70 18.83
C TYR A 567 7.40 29.56 20.08
N GLU A 568 7.30 28.92 21.25
CA GLU A 568 7.36 29.65 22.54
C GLU A 568 8.76 30.17 22.86
#